data_AF-A0A2M7FL80-F1
#
_entry.id   AF-A0A2M7FL80-F1
#
_cell.length_a   1.000
_cell.length_b   1.000
_cell.length_c   1.000
_cell.angle_alpha   90.00
_cell.angle_beta   90.00
_cell.angle_gamma   90.00
#
_symmetry.space_group_name_H-M   'P 1'
#
loop_
_entity.id
_entity.type
_entity.pdbx_description
1 polymer ?
#
loop_
_entity_poly.entity_id
_entity_poly.type
_entity_poly.pdbx_seq_one_letter_code
_entity_poly.pdbx_strand_id
1 'polypeptide(L)'
;NLRIRGFNQSSKTSEYWKSNPYTDSAKAPTEGQLIDWGNPIGEMMFEATRYFAGKATPTSDFVGSKTFDDAVGLSTVTWDDPYSSSSAAKAPRCSRASMLTISDIYPSFDSDQMPGSYFKKSDGTSFTSDLGLVTKDEGQTISDNDVSTLQGSKFIGESETLSDSAPTAKTVNSIGKIRGLAPGEPAKQGSYSSASTAYFAKRTDLRTDLDGTQNVDTFVVGLTSPLPEIKVPVGGKVITLVPFAKTVGGSGVSATKGNYQPTNQIVDFYVETLVNETANQVPGINGGRYQATFLINYEDVEQGGDHDMDAIARYEVTANADNTVSVTVTPTYQAGGMKQNMGYAISGS
;
A
#
# COMPACT_ATOMS: atom_id res chain seq x y z
N ASN A 1 -15.74 -13.23 20.12
CA ASN A 1 -16.35 -11.88 20.17
C ASN A 1 -15.55 -10.95 19.30
N LEU A 2 -16.03 -10.66 18.08
CA LEU A 2 -15.43 -9.62 17.25
C LEU A 2 -15.76 -8.27 17.87
N ARG A 3 -14.74 -7.46 18.19
CA ARG A 3 -14.90 -6.10 18.69
C ARG A 3 -14.47 -5.17 17.58
N ILE A 4 -15.39 -4.34 17.10
CA ILE A 4 -15.13 -3.34 16.06
C ILE A 4 -15.24 -1.99 16.75
N ARG A 5 -14.20 -1.17 16.64
CA ARG A 5 -14.23 0.19 17.18
C ARG A 5 -15.37 0.95 16.50
N GLY A 6 -16.18 1.65 17.29
CA GLY A 6 -17.33 2.47 16.84
C GLY A 6 -18.60 1.71 16.38
N PHE A 7 -18.60 0.37 16.34
CA PHE A 7 -19.82 -0.41 16.09
C PHE A 7 -20.78 -0.35 17.30
N ASN A 8 -22.08 -0.06 17.06
CA ASN A 8 -23.11 0.14 18.09
C ASN A 8 -22.86 1.29 19.10
N GLN A 9 -21.95 2.23 18.81
CA GLN A 9 -21.76 3.40 19.67
C GLN A 9 -22.91 4.41 19.50
N SER A 10 -23.40 4.96 20.61
CA SER A 10 -24.42 6.02 20.64
C SER A 10 -23.83 7.42 20.90
N SER A 11 -22.50 7.55 21.04
CA SER A 11 -21.82 8.81 21.34
C SER A 11 -21.26 9.50 20.10
N LYS A 12 -21.39 10.83 20.07
CA LYS A 12 -20.86 11.75 19.04
C LYS A 12 -19.35 12.00 19.17
N THR A 13 -18.61 11.08 19.76
CA THR A 13 -17.18 11.24 20.03
C THR A 13 -16.40 10.95 18.76
N SER A 14 -15.42 11.79 18.44
CA SER A 14 -14.55 11.75 17.25
C SER A 14 -13.58 10.55 17.29
N GLU A 15 -14.08 9.35 17.54
CA GLU A 15 -13.26 8.17 17.85
C GLU A 15 -12.52 7.60 16.63
N TYR A 16 -13.01 7.90 15.43
CA TYR A 16 -12.37 7.55 14.15
C TYR A 16 -11.40 8.63 13.66
N TRP A 17 -11.37 9.79 14.31
CA TRP A 17 -10.73 10.99 13.78
C TRP A 17 -10.01 11.74 14.88
N LYS A 18 -8.67 11.85 14.78
CA LYS A 18 -7.95 12.80 15.64
C LYS A 18 -8.52 14.22 15.49
N SER A 19 -9.08 14.59 14.33
CA SER A 19 -9.77 15.85 14.11
C SER A 19 -10.99 15.75 13.17
N ASN A 20 -11.10 16.61 12.14
CA ASN A 20 -12.16 16.58 11.14
C ASN A 20 -11.75 15.65 9.98
N PRO A 21 -12.59 14.68 9.57
CA PRO A 21 -12.30 13.74 8.49
C PRO A 21 -11.78 14.41 7.22
N TYR A 22 -12.49 15.43 6.75
CA TYR A 22 -12.16 16.13 5.52
C TYR A 22 -10.87 16.96 5.63
N THR A 23 -10.51 17.42 6.83
CA THR A 23 -9.27 18.18 7.04
C THR A 23 -8.05 17.26 7.15
N ASP A 24 -8.20 16.13 7.83
CA ASP A 24 -7.13 15.15 7.96
C ASP A 24 -6.89 14.42 6.64
N SER A 25 -7.94 14.12 5.89
CA SER A 25 -7.83 13.45 4.60
C SER A 25 -7.43 14.37 3.44
N ALA A 26 -7.48 15.70 3.61
CA ALA A 26 -7.00 16.68 2.62
C ALA A 26 -5.47 16.87 2.61
N LYS A 27 -4.74 16.19 3.50
CA LYS A 27 -3.28 16.24 3.61
C LYS A 27 -2.71 14.83 3.81
N ALA A 28 -1.40 14.67 3.62
CA ALA A 28 -0.74 13.43 4.00
C ALA A 28 -0.92 13.23 5.53
N PRO A 29 -1.36 12.04 5.98
CA PRO A 29 -1.60 11.79 7.38
C PRO A 29 -0.29 11.86 8.17
N THR A 30 -0.36 12.39 9.38
CA THR A 30 0.73 12.29 10.36
C THR A 30 0.46 11.16 11.35
N GLU A 31 1.51 10.72 12.05
CA GLU A 31 1.44 9.57 12.96
C GLU A 31 0.23 9.61 13.92
N GLY A 32 -0.46 8.47 13.96
CA GLY A 32 -1.70 8.24 14.68
C GLY A 32 -2.93 9.06 14.26
N GLN A 33 -2.94 9.85 13.18
CA GLN A 33 -4.16 10.58 12.76
C GLN A 33 -5.26 9.66 12.24
N LEU A 34 -4.90 8.63 11.47
CA LEU A 34 -5.82 7.69 10.82
C LEU A 34 -5.40 6.25 11.15
N ILE A 35 -5.49 5.89 12.44
CA ILE A 35 -4.90 4.65 13.00
C ILE A 35 -5.38 3.33 12.38
N ASP A 36 -6.51 3.33 11.68
CA ASP A 36 -7.05 2.13 11.02
C ASP A 36 -6.72 2.05 9.52
N TRP A 37 -6.00 3.03 8.98
CA TRP A 37 -5.83 3.22 7.52
C TRP A 37 -4.41 2.96 7.00
N GLY A 38 -3.49 2.56 7.89
CA GLY A 38 -2.14 2.16 7.54
C GLY A 38 -1.93 0.64 7.59
N ASN A 39 -0.93 0.18 6.85
CA ASN A 39 -0.50 -1.22 6.82
C ASN A 39 1.04 -1.27 6.90
N PRO A 40 1.65 -0.90 8.05
CA PRO A 40 3.10 -0.77 8.21
C PRO A 40 3.80 -2.14 8.35
N ILE A 41 3.57 -3.07 7.42
CA ILE A 41 3.94 -4.47 7.59
C ILE A 41 5.46 -4.67 7.67
N GLY A 42 6.25 -3.84 6.98
CA GLY A 42 7.71 -3.84 7.09
C GLY A 42 8.18 -3.58 8.52
N GLU A 43 7.55 -2.63 9.21
CA GLU A 43 7.86 -2.26 10.59
C GLU A 43 7.45 -3.37 11.56
N MET A 44 6.28 -3.98 11.35
CA MET A 44 5.83 -5.15 12.12
C MET A 44 6.77 -6.34 11.96
N MET A 45 7.23 -6.62 10.74
CA MET A 45 8.20 -7.68 10.46
C MET A 45 9.57 -7.38 11.09
N PHE A 46 9.95 -6.11 11.18
CA PHE A 46 11.18 -5.71 11.87
C PHE A 46 11.08 -5.96 13.38
N GLU A 47 9.97 -5.61 14.03
CA GLU A 47 9.75 -5.94 15.45
C GLU A 47 9.75 -7.46 15.70
N ALA A 48 9.15 -8.25 14.81
CA ALA A 48 9.23 -9.71 14.90
C ALA A 48 10.68 -10.22 14.78
N THR A 49 11.48 -9.60 13.90
CA THR A 49 12.91 -9.93 13.76
C THR A 49 13.68 -9.56 15.04
N ARG A 50 13.38 -8.42 15.68
CA ARG A 50 13.94 -8.02 16.98
C ARG A 50 13.58 -8.97 18.10
N TYR A 51 12.35 -9.46 18.13
CA TYR A 51 11.92 -10.48 19.09
C TYR A 51 12.77 -11.75 18.96
N PHE A 52 12.98 -12.28 17.75
CA PHE A 52 13.85 -13.44 17.53
C PHE A 52 15.34 -13.17 17.81
N ALA A 53 15.78 -11.91 17.69
CA ALA A 53 17.11 -11.46 18.09
C ALA A 53 17.27 -11.28 19.62
N GLY A 54 16.28 -11.66 20.42
CA GLY A 54 16.36 -11.64 21.89
C GLY A 54 16.23 -10.25 22.50
N LYS A 55 15.70 -9.26 21.77
CA LYS A 55 15.40 -7.94 22.36
C LYS A 55 14.30 -8.10 23.40
N ALA A 56 14.44 -7.40 24.53
CA ALA A 56 13.51 -7.50 25.65
C ALA A 56 12.45 -6.40 25.70
N THR A 57 12.54 -5.41 24.80
CA THR A 57 11.61 -4.27 24.78
C THR A 57 11.22 -3.91 23.34
N PRO A 58 9.91 -3.65 23.10
CA PRO A 58 9.47 -3.13 21.82
C PRO A 58 10.08 -1.75 21.53
N THR A 59 10.15 -1.39 20.26
CA THR A 59 10.57 -0.05 19.86
C THR A 59 9.50 0.96 20.30
N SER A 60 9.90 2.03 21.01
CA SER A 60 8.97 3.04 21.52
C SER A 60 8.10 3.70 20.43
N ASP A 61 8.66 3.88 19.23
CA ASP A 61 7.98 4.50 18.09
C ASP A 61 6.80 3.65 17.57
N PHE A 62 6.74 2.34 17.91
CA PHE A 62 5.65 1.43 17.50
C PHE A 62 4.67 1.11 18.63
N VAL A 63 4.88 1.65 19.83
CA VAL A 63 3.99 1.42 20.96
C VAL A 63 2.87 2.46 20.93
N GLY A 64 1.68 2.03 20.48
CA GLY A 64 0.48 2.86 20.43
C GLY A 64 -0.08 3.27 21.80
N SER A 65 -1.13 4.09 21.79
CA SER A 65 -1.81 4.49 23.04
C SER A 65 -2.79 3.41 23.48
N LYS A 66 -2.71 3.02 24.76
CA LYS A 66 -3.57 2.01 25.38
C LYS A 66 -5.08 2.21 25.18
N THR A 67 -5.54 3.46 25.01
CA THR A 67 -6.97 3.79 24.86
C THR A 67 -7.64 3.13 23.64
N PHE A 68 -6.96 3.09 22.48
CA PHE A 68 -7.56 2.55 21.26
C PHE A 68 -7.54 1.02 21.24
N ASP A 69 -6.45 0.42 21.74
CA ASP A 69 -6.28 -1.03 21.85
C ASP A 69 -7.27 -1.63 22.86
N ASP A 70 -7.39 -1.01 24.04
CA ASP A 70 -8.33 -1.44 25.09
C ASP A 70 -9.78 -1.45 24.58
N ALA A 71 -10.15 -0.48 23.73
CA ALA A 71 -11.50 -0.36 23.15
C ALA A 71 -11.88 -1.58 22.29
N VAL A 72 -10.90 -2.19 21.60
CA VAL A 72 -11.08 -3.43 20.83
C VAL A 72 -10.60 -4.68 21.58
N GLY A 73 -10.20 -4.54 22.85
CA GLY A 73 -9.75 -5.63 23.70
C GLY A 73 -8.37 -6.19 23.34
N LEU A 74 -7.54 -5.40 22.66
CA LEU A 74 -6.14 -5.72 22.40
C LEU A 74 -5.30 -5.39 23.63
N SER A 75 -4.39 -6.29 23.98
CA SER A 75 -3.48 -6.16 25.11
C SER A 75 -2.05 -5.97 24.64
N THR A 76 -1.25 -5.23 25.40
CA THR A 76 0.20 -5.23 25.23
C THR A 76 0.80 -6.52 25.77
N VAL A 77 1.83 -7.04 25.10
CA VAL A 77 2.58 -8.22 25.55
C VAL A 77 3.93 -7.80 26.10
N THR A 78 4.39 -8.47 27.15
CA THR A 78 5.78 -8.36 27.59
C THR A 78 6.64 -9.24 26.71
N TRP A 79 7.70 -8.67 26.13
CA TRP A 79 8.65 -9.44 25.33
C TRP A 79 9.54 -10.27 26.25
N ASP A 80 9.72 -11.53 25.89
CA ASP A 80 10.73 -12.42 26.46
C ASP A 80 11.64 -12.94 25.35
N ASP A 81 12.88 -13.30 25.67
CA ASP A 81 13.76 -13.94 24.70
C ASP A 81 13.22 -15.36 24.40
N PRO A 82 12.76 -15.66 23.17
CA PRO A 82 12.15 -16.96 22.86
C PRO A 82 13.09 -18.15 23.11
N TYR A 83 14.40 -17.95 23.05
CA TYR A 83 15.41 -18.98 23.26
C TYR A 83 15.89 -19.09 24.71
N SER A 84 15.47 -18.18 25.59
CA SER A 84 15.78 -18.27 27.02
C SER A 84 15.07 -19.46 27.66
N SER A 85 15.77 -20.19 28.53
CA SER A 85 15.17 -21.28 29.32
C SER A 85 14.07 -20.80 30.28
N SER A 86 14.00 -19.50 30.56
CA SER A 86 12.99 -18.88 31.43
C SER A 86 11.83 -18.25 30.67
N SER A 87 11.82 -18.26 29.34
CA SER A 87 10.73 -17.69 28.54
C SER A 87 9.48 -18.57 28.56
N ALA A 88 8.37 -18.06 28.02
CA ALA A 88 7.17 -18.84 27.80
C ALA A 88 7.40 -19.92 26.73
N ALA A 89 8.16 -19.59 25.67
CA ALA A 89 8.44 -20.51 24.57
C ALA A 89 9.45 -21.61 24.95
N LYS A 90 10.46 -21.28 25.78
CA LYS A 90 11.60 -22.15 26.15
C LYS A 90 12.21 -22.86 24.95
N ALA A 91 12.28 -22.17 23.81
CA ALA A 91 12.66 -22.79 22.56
C ALA A 91 14.12 -23.24 22.65
N PRO A 92 14.43 -24.53 22.40
CA PRO A 92 15.82 -24.96 22.25
C PRO A 92 16.52 -24.12 21.18
N ARG A 93 17.81 -23.83 21.34
CA ARG A 93 18.61 -23.03 20.39
C ARG A 93 18.54 -23.50 18.93
N CYS A 94 18.24 -24.78 18.70
CA CYS A 94 18.11 -25.36 17.36
C CYS A 94 16.70 -25.25 16.77
N SER A 95 15.75 -24.65 17.48
CA SER A 95 14.40 -24.39 16.96
C SER A 95 14.48 -23.38 15.84
N ARG A 96 13.76 -23.64 14.76
CA ARG A 96 13.69 -22.69 13.64
C ARG A 96 12.78 -21.52 14.01
N ALA A 97 13.27 -20.30 13.85
CA ALA A 97 12.42 -19.13 13.88
C ALA A 97 11.64 -19.02 12.57
N SER A 98 10.34 -18.72 12.68
CA SER A 98 9.48 -18.51 11.53
C SER A 98 8.49 -17.40 11.83
N MET A 99 8.29 -16.51 10.87
CA MET A 99 7.24 -15.48 10.91
C MET A 99 6.21 -15.76 9.81
N LEU A 100 4.93 -15.79 10.18
CA LEU A 100 3.81 -15.81 9.24
C LEU A 100 3.25 -14.40 9.15
N THR A 101 3.37 -13.78 7.98
CA THR A 101 2.85 -12.46 7.68
C THR A 101 1.57 -12.60 6.86
N ILE A 102 0.48 -12.01 7.34
CA ILE A 102 -0.80 -11.94 6.61
C ILE A 102 -1.09 -10.47 6.40
N SER A 103 -1.16 -10.04 5.15
CA SER A 103 -1.36 -8.63 4.81
C SER A 103 -1.91 -8.50 3.39
N ASP A 104 -2.46 -7.35 3.08
CA ASP A 104 -2.72 -6.96 1.69
C ASP A 104 -1.39 -6.82 0.90
N ILE A 105 -1.47 -6.96 -0.43
CA ILE A 105 -0.31 -6.81 -1.34
C ILE A 105 0.17 -5.36 -1.52
N TYR A 106 -0.56 -4.38 -1.01
CA TYR A 106 -0.16 -2.97 -0.89
C TYR A 106 0.07 -2.61 0.60
N PRO A 107 1.26 -2.92 1.15
CA PRO A 107 1.75 -2.26 2.35
C PRO A 107 1.66 -0.74 2.22
N SER A 108 1.41 -0.05 3.33
CA SER A 108 1.32 1.42 3.37
C SER A 108 1.96 1.97 4.63
N PHE A 109 2.55 3.16 4.51
CA PHE A 109 3.24 3.85 5.60
C PHE A 109 4.30 2.98 6.30
N ASP A 110 5.06 2.20 5.53
CA ASP A 110 6.10 1.29 6.06
C ASP A 110 7.51 1.68 5.60
N SER A 111 7.68 2.95 5.20
CA SER A 111 8.88 3.41 4.50
C SER A 111 9.84 4.21 5.38
N ASP A 112 9.40 4.86 6.44
CA ASP A 112 10.15 5.90 7.13
C ASP A 112 10.60 5.53 8.56
N GLN A 113 9.91 4.63 9.24
CA GLN A 113 10.34 4.11 10.55
C GLN A 113 11.12 2.79 10.45
N MET A 114 11.90 2.64 9.37
CA MET A 114 12.71 1.45 9.11
C MET A 114 14.22 1.74 9.25
N PRO A 115 15.00 0.86 9.90
CA PRO A 115 16.44 1.07 10.07
C PRO A 115 17.18 1.30 8.76
N GLY A 116 17.91 2.40 8.66
CA GLY A 116 18.69 2.71 7.45
C GLY A 116 17.84 2.91 6.20
N SER A 117 16.55 3.23 6.36
CA SER A 117 15.69 3.61 5.24
C SER A 117 16.25 4.81 4.48
N TYR A 118 15.91 4.87 3.18
CA TYR A 118 16.14 6.06 2.37
C TYR A 118 15.20 7.20 2.79
N PHE A 119 13.96 6.87 3.16
CA PHE A 119 12.95 7.83 3.57
C PHE A 119 13.11 8.15 5.06
N LYS A 120 12.95 9.42 5.40
CA LYS A 120 13.07 9.93 6.76
C LYS A 120 11.70 9.99 7.40
N LYS A 121 11.68 9.88 8.74
CA LYS A 121 10.49 10.14 9.55
C LYS A 121 9.94 11.54 9.26
N SER A 122 8.67 11.74 9.59
CA SER A 122 7.99 13.03 9.42
C SER A 122 8.70 14.22 10.09
N ASP A 123 9.48 14.00 11.15
CA ASP A 123 10.30 15.00 11.84
C ASP A 123 11.68 15.27 11.18
N GLY A 124 11.98 14.60 10.06
CA GLY A 124 13.22 14.72 9.31
C GLY A 124 14.40 13.90 9.87
N THR A 125 14.18 13.13 10.93
CA THR A 125 15.18 12.22 11.50
C THR A 125 15.15 10.84 10.82
N SER A 126 16.22 10.07 11.01
CA SER A 126 16.29 8.68 10.55
C SER A 126 16.00 7.74 11.69
N PHE A 127 15.27 6.67 11.41
CA PHE A 127 15.10 5.57 12.35
C PHE A 127 16.43 4.80 12.52
N THR A 128 16.79 4.53 13.76
CA THR A 128 18.06 3.89 14.14
C THR A 128 17.91 2.38 14.30
N SER A 129 18.87 1.61 13.78
CA SER A 129 18.94 0.16 13.92
C SER A 129 19.50 -0.28 15.27
N ASP A 130 19.00 -1.40 15.81
CA ASP A 130 19.63 -2.16 16.88
C ASP A 130 20.01 -3.60 16.49
N LEU A 131 19.84 -3.95 15.19
CA LEU A 131 20.19 -5.24 14.59
C LEU A 131 21.19 -5.13 13.41
N GLY A 132 21.65 -3.92 13.06
CA GLY A 132 22.55 -3.71 11.92
C GLY A 132 21.87 -3.75 10.55
N LEU A 133 20.54 -3.93 10.48
CA LEU A 133 19.75 -3.78 9.26
C LEU A 133 19.93 -2.37 8.68
N VAL A 134 20.18 -2.30 7.37
CA VAL A 134 20.13 -1.09 6.55
C VAL A 134 19.17 -1.33 5.38
N THR A 135 17.90 -0.97 5.58
CA THR A 135 16.76 -1.37 4.72
C THR A 135 16.96 -1.04 3.24
N LYS A 136 17.50 0.15 2.93
CA LYS A 136 17.73 0.57 1.54
C LYS A 136 18.83 -0.24 0.85
N ASP A 137 19.82 -0.72 1.59
CA ASP A 137 20.97 -1.46 1.06
C ASP A 137 20.59 -2.94 0.83
N GLU A 138 19.74 -3.51 1.68
CA GLU A 138 19.10 -4.82 1.40
C GLU A 138 18.24 -4.73 0.13
N GLY A 139 17.45 -3.66 -0.01
CA GLY A 139 16.62 -3.43 -1.19
C GLY A 139 17.45 -3.25 -2.47
N GLN A 140 18.62 -2.60 -2.37
CA GLN A 140 19.59 -2.51 -3.46
C GLN A 140 20.12 -3.90 -3.82
N THR A 141 20.54 -4.68 -2.83
CA THR A 141 21.07 -6.03 -3.04
C THR A 141 20.04 -6.92 -3.74
N ILE A 142 18.76 -6.86 -3.34
CA ILE A 142 17.68 -7.59 -4.02
C ILE A 142 17.54 -7.11 -5.47
N SER A 143 17.54 -5.79 -5.69
CA SER A 143 17.38 -5.19 -7.03
C SER A 143 18.52 -5.53 -7.98
N ASP A 144 19.74 -5.70 -7.46
CA ASP A 144 20.93 -6.06 -8.25
C ASP A 144 20.92 -7.54 -8.65
N ASN A 145 20.20 -8.39 -7.92
CA ASN A 145 20.04 -9.80 -8.26
C ASN A 145 18.90 -10.06 -9.27
N ASP A 146 17.95 -9.13 -9.40
CA ASP A 146 16.83 -9.24 -10.34
C ASP A 146 16.61 -7.95 -11.14
N VAL A 147 17.70 -7.49 -11.78
CA VAL A 147 17.74 -6.21 -12.53
C VAL A 147 16.66 -6.16 -13.61
N SER A 148 16.46 -7.26 -14.36
CA SER A 148 15.50 -7.31 -15.46
C SER A 148 14.05 -7.08 -15.03
N THR A 149 13.73 -7.40 -13.77
CA THR A 149 12.37 -7.33 -13.26
C THR A 149 12.14 -6.09 -12.41
N LEU A 150 13.11 -5.71 -11.59
CA LEU A 150 12.91 -4.70 -10.54
C LEU A 150 13.34 -3.29 -10.95
N GLN A 151 14.27 -3.16 -11.91
CA GLN A 151 14.78 -1.87 -12.35
C GLN A 151 14.12 -1.39 -13.63
N GLY A 152 14.32 -0.11 -13.96
CA GLY A 152 13.80 0.54 -15.16
C GLY A 152 12.53 1.36 -14.92
N SER A 153 11.77 1.60 -15.97
CA SER A 153 10.56 2.43 -15.88
C SER A 153 9.42 1.64 -15.23
N LYS A 154 8.93 2.12 -14.08
CA LYS A 154 7.83 1.51 -13.32
C LYS A 154 6.80 2.58 -12.95
N PHE A 155 5.54 2.20 -12.86
CA PHE A 155 4.55 3.02 -12.19
C PHE A 155 4.80 2.93 -10.68
N ILE A 156 5.07 4.06 -10.05
CA ILE A 156 5.32 4.18 -8.60
C ILE A 156 5.06 5.62 -8.17
N GLY A 157 4.58 5.85 -6.96
CA GLY A 157 4.29 7.21 -6.45
C GLY A 157 5.54 8.07 -6.27
N GLU A 158 6.63 7.45 -5.81
CA GLU A 158 7.91 8.11 -5.51
C GLU A 158 9.10 7.19 -5.81
N SER A 159 10.10 7.74 -6.49
CA SER A 159 11.41 7.10 -6.70
C SER A 159 12.51 8.10 -6.39
N GLU A 160 13.31 7.80 -5.36
CA GLU A 160 14.32 8.71 -4.83
C GLU A 160 13.72 10.10 -4.54
N THR A 161 14.17 11.15 -5.23
CA THR A 161 13.67 12.52 -5.05
C THR A 161 12.50 12.87 -5.97
N LEU A 162 12.15 12.00 -6.92
CA LEU A 162 11.04 12.22 -7.84
C LEU A 162 9.74 11.66 -7.24
N SER A 163 8.91 12.56 -6.70
CA SER A 163 7.61 12.24 -6.12
C SER A 163 6.51 13.06 -6.78
N ASP A 164 5.41 12.40 -7.14
CA ASP A 164 4.15 13.07 -7.49
C ASP A 164 2.92 12.38 -6.88
N SER A 165 3.14 11.35 -6.05
CA SER A 165 2.06 10.59 -5.37
C SER A 165 0.98 10.09 -6.34
N ALA A 166 1.36 9.83 -7.60
CA ALA A 166 0.49 9.37 -8.67
C ALA A 166 1.10 8.16 -9.38
N PRO A 167 0.29 7.33 -10.06
CA PRO A 167 0.76 6.16 -10.80
C PRO A 167 1.35 6.61 -12.13
N THR A 168 2.45 7.36 -12.07
CA THR A 168 3.21 7.82 -13.24
C THR A 168 4.50 7.02 -13.37
N ALA A 169 4.98 6.88 -14.60
CA ALA A 169 6.21 6.17 -14.88
C ALA A 169 7.40 6.93 -14.30
N LYS A 170 8.17 6.28 -13.44
CA LYS A 170 9.43 6.77 -12.88
C LYS A 170 10.53 5.73 -13.07
N THR A 171 11.77 6.18 -13.16
CA THR A 171 12.93 5.28 -13.20
C THR A 171 13.17 4.73 -11.80
N VAL A 172 13.20 3.40 -11.70
CA VAL A 172 13.53 2.65 -10.48
C VAL A 172 14.92 2.05 -10.65
N ASN A 173 15.84 2.44 -9.77
CA ASN A 173 17.17 1.84 -9.69
C ASN A 173 17.25 0.77 -8.58
N SER A 174 16.40 0.89 -7.56
CA SER A 174 16.36 -0.04 -6.44
C SER A 174 15.03 0.03 -5.71
N ILE A 175 14.48 -1.12 -5.32
CA ILE A 175 13.27 -1.20 -4.48
C ILE A 175 13.48 -0.62 -3.08
N GLY A 176 14.74 -0.45 -2.65
CA GLY A 176 15.09 0.16 -1.35
C GLY A 176 14.97 1.68 -1.31
N LYS A 177 14.67 2.34 -2.44
CA LYS A 177 14.57 3.82 -2.55
C LYS A 177 13.29 4.28 -3.24
N ILE A 178 12.26 3.44 -3.24
CA ILE A 178 10.96 3.75 -3.83
C ILE A 178 9.84 3.53 -2.82
N ARG A 179 8.74 4.27 -2.98
CA ARG A 179 7.53 4.11 -2.19
C ARG A 179 6.29 4.62 -2.92
N GLY A 180 5.11 4.35 -2.37
CA GLY A 180 3.83 4.65 -3.00
C GLY A 180 3.52 3.60 -4.06
N LEU A 181 3.08 2.42 -3.61
CA LEU A 181 2.84 1.27 -4.47
C LEU A 181 1.71 1.59 -5.46
N ALA A 182 2.03 1.62 -6.75
CA ALA A 182 1.12 2.01 -7.80
C ALA A 182 0.77 0.79 -8.68
N PRO A 183 -0.42 0.76 -9.30
CA PRO A 183 -1.39 1.87 -9.40
C PRO A 183 -2.36 2.04 -8.21
N GLY A 184 -2.38 1.12 -7.24
CA GLY A 184 -3.36 1.13 -6.15
C GLY A 184 -3.23 2.28 -5.14
N GLU A 185 -2.07 2.42 -4.52
CA GLU A 185 -1.85 3.29 -3.35
C GLU A 185 -0.62 4.23 -3.49
N PRO A 186 -0.53 5.03 -4.56
CA PRO A 186 0.68 5.80 -4.88
C PRO A 186 1.01 6.91 -3.87
N ALA A 187 0.06 7.37 -3.06
CA ALA A 187 0.30 8.40 -2.03
C ALA A 187 0.48 7.84 -0.61
N LYS A 188 0.19 6.55 -0.38
CA LYS A 188 0.21 5.95 0.98
C LYS A 188 1.60 5.50 1.43
N GLN A 189 2.66 5.91 0.73
CA GLN A 189 4.04 5.71 1.16
C GLN A 189 4.45 4.25 1.45
N GLY A 190 3.72 3.28 0.90
CA GLY A 190 4.09 1.86 0.95
C GLY A 190 5.38 1.56 0.21
N SER A 191 6.21 0.68 0.74
CA SER A 191 7.55 0.38 0.26
C SER A 191 7.83 -1.12 0.25
N TYR A 192 9.08 -1.49 -0.05
CA TYR A 192 9.55 -2.87 -0.06
C TYR A 192 10.34 -3.23 1.20
N SER A 193 10.13 -2.49 2.28
CA SER A 193 10.78 -2.69 3.59
C SER A 193 10.56 -4.10 4.16
N SER A 194 9.38 -4.69 3.90
CA SER A 194 9.07 -6.08 4.25
C SER A 194 10.01 -7.08 3.57
N ALA A 195 10.28 -6.91 2.27
CA ALA A 195 11.21 -7.74 1.50
C ALA A 195 12.65 -7.57 2.00
N SER A 196 13.10 -6.33 2.22
CA SER A 196 14.41 -6.03 2.80
C SER A 196 14.59 -6.68 4.17
N THR A 197 13.57 -6.60 5.03
CA THR A 197 13.61 -7.18 6.38
C THR A 197 13.64 -8.70 6.34
N ALA A 198 12.81 -9.33 5.53
CA ALA A 198 12.81 -10.79 5.35
C ALA A 198 14.16 -11.29 4.82
N TYR A 199 14.72 -10.61 3.83
CA TYR A 199 16.02 -10.96 3.26
C TYR A 199 17.14 -10.86 4.31
N PHE A 200 17.18 -9.77 5.08
CA PHE A 200 18.11 -9.60 6.19
C PHE A 200 17.93 -10.69 7.26
N ALA A 201 16.71 -10.92 7.73
CA ALA A 201 16.41 -11.87 8.79
C ALA A 201 16.75 -13.32 8.39
N LYS A 202 16.64 -13.65 7.10
CA LYS A 202 16.96 -14.99 6.57
C LYS A 202 18.47 -15.25 6.48
N ARG A 203 19.28 -14.24 6.19
CA ARG A 203 20.72 -14.40 5.95
C ARG A 203 21.59 -14.10 7.16
N THR A 204 21.05 -13.40 8.16
CA THR A 204 21.78 -12.95 9.33
C THR A 204 21.59 -13.92 10.49
N ASP A 205 22.68 -14.23 11.18
CA ASP A 205 22.61 -14.86 12.49
C ASP A 205 22.22 -13.80 13.53
N LEU A 206 21.00 -13.87 14.04
CA LEU A 206 20.47 -12.89 14.98
C LEU A 206 20.94 -13.13 16.42
N ARG A 207 21.54 -14.28 16.72
CA ARG A 207 21.93 -14.70 18.08
C ARG A 207 23.34 -15.27 18.11
N THR A 208 24.32 -14.40 17.87
CA THR A 208 25.75 -14.75 17.95
C THR A 208 26.21 -15.17 19.36
N ASP A 209 25.37 -14.96 20.38
CA ASP A 209 25.54 -15.48 21.73
C ASP A 209 25.12 -16.95 21.91
N LEU A 210 24.47 -17.55 20.91
CA LEU A 210 24.05 -18.94 20.89
C LEU A 210 24.87 -19.75 19.86
N ASP A 211 25.10 -21.02 20.16
CA ASP A 211 25.73 -21.92 19.19
C ASP A 211 24.79 -22.16 18.00
N GLY A 212 25.27 -21.89 16.80
CA GLY A 212 24.57 -22.16 15.54
C GLY A 212 24.25 -20.88 14.79
N THR A 213 23.15 -20.88 14.04
CA THR A 213 22.65 -19.71 13.33
C THR A 213 21.16 -19.59 13.60
N GLN A 214 20.74 -18.46 14.15
CA GLN A 214 19.35 -18.14 14.41
C GLN A 214 18.88 -17.09 13.41
N ASN A 215 18.54 -17.56 12.21
CA ASN A 215 17.88 -16.79 11.19
C ASN A 215 16.37 -17.06 11.18
N VAL A 216 15.61 -16.21 10.48
CA VAL A 216 14.14 -16.31 10.42
C VAL A 216 13.69 -16.66 9.02
N ASP A 217 12.80 -17.65 8.93
CA ASP A 217 12.02 -17.93 7.71
C ASP A 217 10.75 -17.09 7.69
N THR A 218 10.47 -16.43 6.56
CA THR A 218 9.24 -15.65 6.36
C THR A 218 8.28 -16.40 5.45
N PHE A 219 7.04 -16.59 5.91
CA PHE A 219 5.92 -17.10 5.14
C PHE A 219 4.90 -15.97 4.97
N VAL A 220 4.44 -15.73 3.74
CA VAL A 220 3.52 -14.63 3.44
C VAL A 220 2.22 -15.17 2.87
N VAL A 221 1.10 -14.72 3.43
CA VAL A 221 -0.23 -14.85 2.85
C VAL A 221 -0.66 -13.45 2.39
N GLY A 222 -0.52 -13.20 1.09
CA GLY A 222 -0.98 -11.97 0.46
C GLY A 222 -2.48 -12.02 0.22
N LEU A 223 -3.23 -11.15 0.87
CA LEU A 223 -4.63 -10.90 0.57
C LEU A 223 -4.69 -10.02 -0.68
N THR A 224 -5.45 -10.44 -1.69
CA THR A 224 -5.54 -9.67 -2.93
C THR A 224 -6.37 -8.40 -2.70
N SER A 225 -5.83 -7.22 -2.99
CA SER A 225 -6.64 -6.01 -3.20
C SER A 225 -7.22 -6.03 -4.62
N PRO A 226 -8.55 -6.10 -4.79
CA PRO A 226 -9.17 -6.10 -6.10
C PRO A 226 -9.16 -4.68 -6.69
N LEU A 227 -8.03 -4.28 -7.26
CA LEU A 227 -7.97 -3.08 -8.10
C LEU A 227 -8.42 -3.45 -9.53
N PRO A 228 -9.45 -2.79 -10.10
CA PRO A 228 -9.96 -3.16 -11.41
C PRO A 228 -8.93 -2.85 -12.50
N GLU A 229 -8.64 -3.86 -13.33
CA GLU A 229 -7.81 -3.73 -14.53
C GLU A 229 -8.66 -3.95 -15.78
N ILE A 230 -8.66 -2.98 -16.69
CA ILE A 230 -9.33 -3.10 -17.99
C ILE A 230 -8.27 -3.51 -19.02
N LYS A 231 -8.32 -4.76 -19.48
CA LYS A 231 -7.37 -5.35 -20.44
C LYS A 231 -7.96 -5.35 -21.84
N VAL A 232 -7.36 -4.56 -22.72
CA VAL A 232 -7.81 -4.34 -24.10
C VAL A 232 -6.86 -5.05 -25.07
N PRO A 233 -7.25 -6.20 -25.65
CA PRO A 233 -6.47 -6.82 -26.72
C PRO A 233 -6.58 -5.99 -28.01
N VAL A 234 -5.45 -5.58 -28.58
CA VAL A 234 -5.39 -4.77 -29.81
C VAL A 234 -4.04 -4.96 -30.52
N GLY A 235 -4.05 -5.16 -31.84
CA GLY A 235 -2.82 -5.23 -32.63
C GLY A 235 -1.79 -6.28 -32.18
N GLY A 236 -2.24 -7.39 -31.56
CA GLY A 236 -1.35 -8.42 -31.00
C GLY A 236 -0.69 -8.07 -29.66
N LYS A 237 -1.05 -6.91 -29.08
CA LYS A 237 -0.66 -6.48 -27.73
C LYS A 237 -1.89 -6.45 -26.80
N VAL A 238 -1.63 -6.25 -25.51
CA VAL A 238 -2.66 -5.95 -24.52
C VAL A 238 -2.35 -4.58 -23.93
N ILE A 239 -3.28 -3.64 -24.09
CA ILE A 239 -3.27 -2.36 -23.39
C ILE A 239 -3.99 -2.57 -22.06
N THR A 240 -3.37 -2.17 -20.95
CA THR A 240 -3.99 -2.24 -19.62
C THR A 240 -4.27 -0.84 -19.12
N LEU A 241 -5.53 -0.59 -18.79
CA LEU A 241 -5.99 0.63 -18.13
C LEU A 241 -6.31 0.29 -16.68
N VAL A 242 -5.82 1.10 -15.76
CA VAL A 242 -6.22 1.04 -14.35
C VAL A 242 -6.90 2.35 -14.01
N PRO A 243 -8.21 2.35 -13.72
CA PRO A 243 -8.93 3.55 -13.33
C PRO A 243 -8.30 4.19 -12.09
N PHE A 244 -8.19 5.51 -12.09
CA PHE A 244 -7.53 6.27 -11.06
C PHE A 244 -8.12 7.67 -10.99
N ALA A 245 -8.28 8.20 -9.79
CA ALA A 245 -8.79 9.55 -9.60
C ALA A 245 -8.06 10.27 -8.45
N LYS A 246 -8.03 11.61 -8.55
CA LYS A 246 -7.41 12.49 -7.55
C LYS A 246 -8.37 13.60 -7.14
N THR A 247 -8.42 13.88 -5.85
CA THR A 247 -8.98 15.14 -5.37
C THR A 247 -7.98 16.28 -5.57
N VAL A 248 -8.42 17.33 -6.25
CA VAL A 248 -7.58 18.46 -6.70
C VAL A 248 -8.01 19.79 -6.09
N GLY A 249 -9.06 19.83 -5.28
CA GLY A 249 -9.47 21.04 -4.58
C GLY A 249 -10.63 20.81 -3.63
N GLY A 250 -10.89 21.77 -2.73
CA GLY A 250 -11.83 21.61 -1.62
C GLY A 250 -11.10 21.24 -0.32
N SER A 251 -11.66 21.62 0.84
CA SER A 251 -11.13 21.30 2.18
C SER A 251 -9.63 21.52 2.43
N GLY A 252 -9.00 22.45 1.69
CA GLY A 252 -7.57 22.77 1.80
C GLY A 252 -6.66 22.05 0.81
N VAL A 253 -7.19 21.14 -0.03
CA VAL A 253 -6.44 20.50 -1.10
C VAL A 253 -6.07 21.51 -2.18
N SER A 254 -4.84 21.41 -2.69
CA SER A 254 -4.32 22.23 -3.78
C SER A 254 -4.02 21.36 -5.01
N ALA A 255 -4.41 21.83 -6.20
CA ALA A 255 -4.08 21.20 -7.48
C ALA A 255 -2.61 21.40 -7.91
N THR A 256 -1.79 22.11 -7.13
CA THR A 256 -0.38 22.32 -7.45
C THR A 256 0.37 20.98 -7.46
N LYS A 257 0.98 20.66 -8.61
CA LYS A 257 1.78 19.44 -8.79
C LYS A 257 2.86 19.32 -7.71
N GLY A 258 2.98 18.13 -7.12
CA GLY A 258 3.95 17.84 -6.05
C GLY A 258 3.40 18.06 -4.64
N ASN A 259 2.29 18.79 -4.49
CA ASN A 259 1.55 18.77 -3.23
C ASN A 259 0.82 17.44 -3.06
N TYR A 260 0.45 17.11 -1.83
CA TYR A 260 -0.43 15.98 -1.59
C TYR A 260 -1.81 16.23 -2.22
N GLN A 261 -2.27 15.26 -3.00
CA GLN A 261 -3.64 15.15 -3.48
C GLN A 261 -4.17 13.77 -3.08
N PRO A 262 -5.32 13.67 -2.40
CA PRO A 262 -5.89 12.37 -2.05
C PRO A 262 -6.13 11.52 -3.30
N THR A 263 -5.66 10.27 -3.29
CA THR A 263 -6.10 9.28 -4.29
C THR A 263 -7.52 8.85 -3.96
N ASN A 264 -8.43 9.01 -4.90
CA ASN A 264 -9.82 8.65 -4.70
C ASN A 264 -9.99 7.14 -4.73
N GLN A 265 -10.59 6.59 -3.67
CA GLN A 265 -10.87 5.16 -3.59
C GLN A 265 -12.00 4.79 -4.54
N ILE A 266 -11.93 3.61 -5.14
CA ILE A 266 -13.03 3.04 -5.92
C ILE A 266 -14.01 2.39 -4.93
N VAL A 267 -15.22 2.92 -4.86
CA VAL A 267 -16.30 2.38 -4.01
C VAL A 267 -16.98 1.22 -4.72
N ASP A 268 -17.34 1.43 -5.99
CA ASP A 268 -17.99 0.43 -6.83
C ASP A 268 -17.45 0.48 -8.27
N PHE A 269 -17.47 -0.69 -8.91
CA PHE A 269 -17.14 -0.86 -10.31
C PHE A 269 -18.24 -1.65 -11.01
N TYR A 270 -18.99 -1.00 -11.89
CA TYR A 270 -20.08 -1.61 -12.63
C TYR A 270 -19.66 -1.85 -14.09
N VAL A 271 -19.96 -3.04 -14.59
CA VAL A 271 -19.82 -3.37 -16.02
C VAL A 271 -21.16 -3.12 -16.71
N GLU A 272 -21.25 -2.06 -17.52
CA GLU A 272 -22.45 -1.78 -18.33
C GLU A 272 -22.42 -2.58 -19.63
N THR A 273 -21.24 -2.71 -20.26
CA THR A 273 -21.05 -3.49 -21.47
C THR A 273 -19.63 -4.06 -21.49
N LEU A 274 -19.50 -5.32 -21.89
CA LEU A 274 -18.22 -5.96 -22.14
C LEU A 274 -18.39 -6.96 -23.28
N VAL A 275 -17.88 -6.63 -24.45
CA VAL A 275 -18.03 -7.47 -25.66
C VAL A 275 -16.69 -7.63 -26.37
N ASN A 276 -16.52 -8.80 -26.99
CA ASN A 276 -15.29 -9.21 -27.66
C ASN A 276 -14.05 -9.26 -26.76
N GLU A 277 -14.26 -9.47 -25.46
CA GLU A 277 -13.23 -9.96 -24.55
C GLU A 277 -13.07 -11.48 -24.73
N THR A 278 -11.98 -12.09 -24.27
CA THR A 278 -11.63 -13.49 -24.61
C THR A 278 -12.76 -14.48 -24.32
N ALA A 279 -13.52 -14.27 -23.24
CA ALA A 279 -14.64 -15.13 -22.85
C ALA A 279 -16.00 -14.77 -23.49
N ASN A 280 -16.14 -13.60 -24.14
CA ASN A 280 -17.41 -13.09 -24.64
C ASN A 280 -17.30 -12.52 -26.08
N GLN A 281 -16.99 -13.40 -27.04
CA GLN A 281 -16.83 -13.04 -28.45
C GLN A 281 -18.19 -12.87 -29.16
N VAL A 282 -18.47 -11.66 -29.65
CA VAL A 282 -19.67 -11.27 -30.39
C VAL A 282 -19.26 -10.55 -31.70
N PRO A 283 -18.88 -11.30 -32.76
CA PRO A 283 -18.25 -10.75 -33.96
C PRO A 283 -19.02 -9.62 -34.68
N GLY A 284 -20.34 -9.57 -34.51
CA GLY A 284 -21.19 -8.53 -35.11
C GLY A 284 -21.02 -7.14 -34.49
N ILE A 285 -20.45 -7.03 -33.28
CA ILE A 285 -20.24 -5.74 -32.58
C ILE A 285 -18.79 -5.32 -32.75
N ASN A 286 -18.55 -4.05 -33.08
CA ASN A 286 -17.22 -3.48 -33.34
C ASN A 286 -16.32 -4.36 -34.24
N GLY A 287 -16.91 -5.06 -35.21
CA GLY A 287 -16.19 -5.99 -36.10
C GLY A 287 -15.38 -7.06 -35.36
N GLY A 288 -15.86 -7.55 -34.22
CA GLY A 288 -15.19 -8.54 -33.37
C GLY A 288 -14.04 -7.98 -32.53
N ARG A 289 -13.85 -6.66 -32.49
CA ARG A 289 -12.84 -6.00 -31.65
C ARG A 289 -13.42 -5.65 -30.29
N TYR A 290 -12.55 -5.61 -29.28
CA TYR A 290 -12.90 -5.25 -27.91
C TYR A 290 -13.71 -3.95 -27.84
N GLN A 291 -14.80 -3.97 -27.08
CA GLN A 291 -15.57 -2.78 -26.71
C GLN A 291 -16.16 -2.99 -25.32
N ALA A 292 -16.00 -2.00 -24.44
CA ALA A 292 -16.55 -2.06 -23.09
C ALA A 292 -16.96 -0.68 -22.58
N THR A 293 -17.94 -0.69 -21.69
CA THR A 293 -18.38 0.48 -20.93
C THR A 293 -18.47 0.11 -19.46
N PHE A 294 -17.84 0.93 -18.61
CA PHE A 294 -17.84 0.77 -17.17
C PHE A 294 -18.35 2.04 -16.50
N LEU A 295 -19.00 1.89 -15.36
CA LEU A 295 -19.38 2.99 -14.49
C LEU A 295 -18.64 2.82 -13.16
N ILE A 296 -17.86 3.82 -12.75
CA ILE A 296 -16.97 3.72 -11.60
C ILE A 296 -17.33 4.81 -10.61
N ASN A 297 -17.59 4.39 -9.37
CA ASN A 297 -17.91 5.23 -8.23
C ASN A 297 -16.64 5.50 -7.40
N TYR A 298 -16.39 6.76 -7.05
CA TYR A 298 -15.19 7.22 -6.36
C TYR A 298 -15.51 8.06 -5.13
N GLU A 299 -14.72 7.88 -4.06
CA GLU A 299 -14.67 8.81 -2.92
C GLU A 299 -13.76 9.99 -3.13
N ASP A 300 -14.07 11.11 -2.50
CA ASP A 300 -13.33 12.36 -2.57
C ASP A 300 -12.14 12.44 -1.60
N VAL A 301 -11.95 11.42 -0.78
CA VAL A 301 -10.81 11.24 0.12
C VAL A 301 -10.10 9.90 -0.07
N GLU A 302 -8.82 9.85 0.31
CA GLU A 302 -8.01 8.62 0.20
C GLU A 302 -8.18 7.68 1.38
N GLN A 303 -8.49 8.23 2.55
CA GLN A 303 -8.54 7.50 3.80
C GLN A 303 -9.62 8.11 4.68
N GLY A 304 -10.34 7.24 5.37
CA GLY A 304 -11.37 7.61 6.33
C GLY A 304 -12.67 8.10 5.72
N GLY A 305 -12.85 8.09 4.41
CA GLY A 305 -14.15 8.44 3.82
C GLY A 305 -15.31 7.63 4.42
N ASP A 306 -16.52 8.17 4.31
CA ASP A 306 -17.76 7.48 4.66
C ASP A 306 -18.26 6.54 3.55
N HIS A 307 -17.61 6.53 2.38
CA HIS A 307 -17.86 5.63 1.25
C HIS A 307 -19.26 5.79 0.65
N ASP A 308 -19.77 7.02 0.61
CA ASP A 308 -21.18 7.30 0.30
C ASP A 308 -21.47 7.84 -1.11
N MET A 309 -20.51 7.69 -2.05
CA MET A 309 -20.63 7.95 -3.50
C MET A 309 -20.40 9.42 -3.89
N ASP A 310 -19.19 9.93 -3.71
CA ASP A 310 -18.91 11.34 -4.01
C ASP A 310 -18.94 11.70 -5.51
N ALA A 311 -18.44 10.82 -6.38
CA ALA A 311 -18.44 11.04 -7.83
C ALA A 311 -18.51 9.75 -8.63
N ILE A 312 -19.11 9.83 -9.82
CA ILE A 312 -19.16 8.71 -10.76
C ILE A 312 -18.68 9.15 -12.13
N ALA A 313 -17.84 8.33 -12.76
CA ALA A 313 -17.47 8.49 -14.17
C ALA A 313 -17.79 7.22 -14.98
N ARG A 314 -18.28 7.44 -16.20
CA ARG A 314 -18.42 6.42 -17.24
C ARG A 314 -17.16 6.35 -18.08
N TYR A 315 -16.62 5.14 -18.25
CA TYR A 315 -15.45 4.82 -19.05
C TYR A 315 -15.89 4.03 -20.28
N GLU A 316 -15.72 4.58 -21.46
CA GLU A 316 -15.98 3.90 -22.74
C GLU A 316 -14.66 3.56 -23.41
N VAL A 317 -14.43 2.27 -23.64
CA VAL A 317 -13.13 1.73 -24.11
C VAL A 317 -13.35 0.90 -25.37
N THR A 318 -12.70 1.29 -26.47
CA THR A 318 -12.88 0.64 -27.78
C THR A 318 -11.53 0.37 -28.45
N ALA A 319 -11.33 -0.87 -28.91
CA ALA A 319 -10.24 -1.20 -29.81
C ALA A 319 -10.62 -0.85 -31.26
N ASN A 320 -9.78 -0.06 -31.91
CA ASN A 320 -10.02 0.49 -33.24
C ASN A 320 -9.44 -0.40 -34.35
N ALA A 321 -9.91 -0.20 -35.58
CA ALA A 321 -9.47 -0.98 -36.74
C ALA A 321 -8.01 -0.70 -37.16
N ASP A 322 -7.45 0.44 -36.75
CA ASP A 322 -6.06 0.86 -37.01
C ASP A 322 -5.08 0.42 -35.91
N ASN A 323 -5.49 -0.53 -35.06
CA ASN A 323 -4.74 -1.03 -33.91
C ASN A 323 -4.48 0.01 -32.80
N THR A 324 -5.30 1.05 -32.70
CA THR A 324 -5.30 1.98 -31.57
C THR A 324 -6.41 1.67 -30.56
N VAL A 325 -6.37 2.30 -29.39
CA VAL A 325 -7.44 2.24 -28.38
C VAL A 325 -7.99 3.65 -28.16
N SER A 326 -9.31 3.78 -28.21
CA SER A 326 -10.02 4.98 -27.79
C SER A 326 -10.57 4.78 -26.39
N VAL A 327 -10.29 5.74 -25.49
CA VAL A 327 -10.83 5.77 -24.12
C VAL A 327 -11.48 7.12 -23.88
N THR A 328 -12.77 7.13 -23.59
CA THR A 328 -13.53 8.32 -23.18
C THR A 328 -13.92 8.17 -21.72
N VAL A 329 -13.60 9.18 -20.91
CA VAL A 329 -14.00 9.24 -19.49
C VAL A 329 -14.94 10.43 -19.33
N THR A 330 -16.18 10.17 -18.93
CA THR A 330 -17.22 11.18 -18.77
C THR A 330 -17.72 11.17 -17.33
N PRO A 331 -17.52 12.24 -16.54
CA PRO A 331 -18.19 12.40 -15.26
C PRO A 331 -19.71 12.38 -15.46
N THR A 332 -20.42 11.51 -14.76
CA THR A 332 -21.88 11.37 -14.85
C THR A 332 -22.61 11.77 -13.58
N TYR A 333 -21.89 11.88 -12.45
CA TYR A 333 -22.43 12.27 -11.16
C TYR A 333 -21.36 12.95 -10.29
N GLN A 334 -21.80 13.89 -9.46
CA GLN A 334 -21.01 14.50 -8.39
C GLN A 334 -21.95 14.93 -7.25
N ALA A 335 -21.65 14.51 -6.03
CA ALA A 335 -22.28 14.98 -4.80
C ALA A 335 -21.27 15.37 -3.70
N GLY A 336 -19.99 15.01 -3.88
CA GLY A 336 -18.92 15.36 -2.95
C GLY A 336 -18.62 16.86 -2.87
N GLY A 337 -18.11 17.26 -1.71
CA GLY A 337 -17.70 18.65 -1.43
C GLY A 337 -16.35 19.02 -2.01
N MET A 338 -15.54 18.02 -2.38
CA MET A 338 -14.25 18.22 -3.01
C MET A 338 -14.31 18.06 -4.54
N LYS A 339 -13.35 18.67 -5.24
CA LYS A 339 -13.21 18.62 -6.70
C LYS A 339 -12.32 17.45 -7.06
N GLN A 340 -12.83 16.52 -7.86
CA GLN A 340 -12.10 15.33 -8.30
C GLN A 340 -11.78 15.39 -9.79
N ASN A 341 -10.62 14.86 -10.15
CA ASN A 341 -10.24 14.54 -11.53
C ASN A 341 -10.20 13.01 -11.67
N MET A 342 -11.06 12.46 -12.53
CA MET A 342 -11.16 11.02 -12.78
C MET A 342 -10.50 10.66 -14.12
N GLY A 343 -9.69 9.61 -14.12
CA GLY A 343 -8.90 9.19 -15.26
C GLY A 343 -8.40 7.76 -15.12
N TYR A 344 -7.22 7.47 -15.65
CA TYR A 344 -6.62 6.14 -15.64
C TYR A 344 -5.10 6.20 -15.81
N ALA A 345 -4.40 5.20 -15.28
CA ALA A 345 -3.05 4.85 -15.70
C ALA A 345 -3.13 3.90 -16.91
N ILE A 346 -2.20 4.02 -17.85
CA ILE A 346 -2.17 3.21 -19.08
C ILE A 346 -0.80 2.59 -19.28
N SER A 347 -0.77 1.30 -19.65
CA SER A 347 0.45 0.56 -19.97
C SER A 347 0.24 -0.37 -21.17
N GLY A 348 1.35 -0.86 -21.75
CA GLY A 348 1.34 -1.77 -22.90
C GLY A 348 1.34 -1.10 -24.28
N SER A 349 1.34 0.24 -24.34
CA SER A 349 1.38 1.01 -25.60
C SER A 349 2.65 0.81 -26.40
#